data_AF-A0A5D4TA02-F1
#
_entry.id   AF-A0A5D4TA02-F1
#
_cell.length_a   1.000
_cell.length_b   1.000
_cell.length_c   1.000
_cell.angle_alpha   90.00
_cell.angle_beta   90.00
_cell.angle_gamma   90.00
#
_symmetry.space_group_name_H-M   'P 1'
#
loop_
_entity.id
_entity.type
_entity.pdbx_description
1 polymer ?
#
loop_
_entity_poly.entity_id
_entity_poly.type
_entity_poly.pdbx_seq_one_letter_code
_entity_poly.pdbx_strand_id
1 'polypeptide(L)'
;MKKNFMQIGIVLLLLLIAFFINPKELYYSFKTEEEIEIIRGIVEEKYKVKDIRHIGGNNFLVETNSDSLLIQSKKEGRASSYEIYVYD
;
A
#
# COMPACT_ATOMS: atom_id res chain seq x y z
N MET A 1 36.24 -2.20 -1.66
CA MET A 1 35.67 -1.05 -0.90
C MET A 1 35.25 0.11 -1.79
N LYS A 2 36.14 0.77 -2.56
CA LYS A 2 35.77 1.93 -3.41
C LYS A 2 34.61 1.68 -4.41
N LYS A 3 34.56 0.49 -5.03
CA LYS A 3 33.46 0.11 -5.95
C LYS A 3 32.09 0.07 -5.27
N ASN A 4 32.00 -0.46 -4.04
CA ASN A 4 30.73 -0.58 -3.31
C ASN A 4 30.23 0.80 -2.88
N PHE A 5 31.12 1.70 -2.47
CA PHE A 5 30.75 3.10 -2.16
C PHE A 5 30.23 3.84 -3.39
N MET A 6 30.81 3.61 -4.56
CA MET A 6 30.34 4.20 -5.81
C MET A 6 28.95 3.68 -6.21
N GLN A 7 28.70 2.39 -6.00
CA GLN A 7 27.38 1.78 -6.24
C GLN A 7 26.32 2.31 -5.28
N ILE A 8 26.64 2.44 -3.99
CA ILE A 8 25.73 3.03 -2.99
C ILE A 8 25.37 4.47 -3.38
N GLY A 9 26.35 5.26 -3.82
CA GLY A 9 26.11 6.63 -4.29
C GLY A 9 25.18 6.71 -5.50
N ILE A 10 25.32 5.79 -6.46
CA ILE A 10 24.45 5.73 -7.65
C ILE A 10 23.01 5.36 -7.26
N VAL A 11 22.82 4.40 -6.35
CA VAL A 11 21.49 4.02 -5.86
C VAL A 11 20.81 5.19 -5.14
N LEU A 12 21.54 5.90 -4.27
CA LEU A 12 21.05 7.09 -3.57
C LEU A 12 20.68 8.22 -4.55
N LEU A 13 21.47 8.44 -5.59
CA LEU A 13 21.21 9.45 -6.61
C LEU A 13 19.93 9.13 -7.41
N LEU A 14 19.74 7.86 -7.78
CA LEU A 14 18.52 7.41 -8.46
C LEU A 14 17.28 7.57 -7.58
N LEU A 15 17.38 7.26 -6.29
CA LEU A 15 16.29 7.48 -5.32
C LEU A 15 15.97 8.97 -5.17
N LEU A 16 16.97 9.84 -5.11
CA LEU A 16 16.77 11.29 -5.08
C LEU A 16 16.08 11.79 -6.36
N ILE A 17 16.52 11.33 -7.53
CA ILE A 17 15.90 11.71 -8.81
C ILE A 17 14.43 11.28 -8.85
N ALA A 18 14.11 10.05 -8.44
CA ALA A 18 12.72 9.58 -8.34
C ALA A 18 11.88 10.48 -7.40
N PHE A 19 12.47 10.89 -6.28
CA PHE A 19 11.83 11.81 -5.33
C PHE A 19 11.55 13.19 -5.92
N PHE A 20 12.45 13.74 -6.75
CA PHE A 20 12.27 15.07 -7.36
C PHE A 20 11.38 15.06 -8.61
N ILE A 21 11.37 13.97 -9.39
CA ILE A 21 10.55 13.88 -10.60
C ILE A 21 9.07 13.72 -10.26
N ASN A 22 8.73 12.88 -9.28
CA ASN A 22 7.32 12.63 -8.94
C ASN A 22 7.06 12.45 -7.44
N PRO A 23 7.33 13.47 -6.61
CA PRO A 23 7.19 13.38 -5.15
C PRO A 23 5.77 13.02 -4.72
N LYS A 24 4.76 13.46 -5.49
CA LYS A 24 3.35 13.18 -5.20
C LYS A 24 3.02 11.71 -5.42
N GLU A 25 3.40 11.13 -6.55
CA GLU A 25 3.18 9.70 -6.82
C GLU A 25 3.89 8.82 -5.80
N LEU A 26 5.13 9.17 -5.45
CA LEU A 26 5.91 8.44 -4.46
C LEU A 26 5.28 8.52 -3.07
N TYR A 27 4.80 9.70 -2.65
CA TYR A 27 4.05 9.87 -1.42
C TYR A 27 2.73 9.08 -1.42
N TYR A 28 1.98 9.12 -2.53
CA TYR A 28 0.74 8.35 -2.65
C TYR A 28 1.00 6.85 -2.63
N SER A 29 2.05 6.37 -3.29
CA SER A 29 2.47 4.97 -3.25
C SER A 29 2.77 4.52 -1.83
N PHE A 30 3.58 5.27 -1.08
CA PHE A 30 3.88 4.93 0.32
C PHE A 30 2.64 4.95 1.20
N LYS A 31 1.77 5.95 1.04
CA LYS A 31 0.52 6.02 1.79
C LYS A 31 -0.42 4.86 1.48
N THR A 32 -0.47 4.44 0.21
CA THR A 32 -1.24 3.27 -0.22
C THR A 32 -0.66 1.99 0.34
N GLU A 33 0.67 1.83 0.39
CA GLU A 33 1.32 0.68 1.03
C GLU A 33 1.02 0.63 2.54
N GLU A 34 1.10 1.75 3.24
CA GLU A 34 0.76 1.85 4.66
C GLU A 34 -0.72 1.47 4.91
N GLU A 35 -1.63 1.95 4.07
CA GLU A 35 -3.05 1.57 4.16
C GLU A 35 -3.27 0.07 3.86
N ILE A 36 -2.51 -0.51 2.93
CA ILE A 36 -2.54 -1.96 2.64
C ILE A 36 -2.07 -2.78 3.85
N GLU A 37 -1.01 -2.36 4.55
CA GLU A 37 -0.54 -3.07 5.75
C GLU A 37 -1.56 -3.04 6.89
N ILE A 38 -2.23 -1.91 7.10
CA ILE A 38 -3.30 -1.80 8.10
C ILE A 38 -4.47 -2.72 7.74
N ILE A 39 -4.90 -2.70 6.48
CA ILE A 39 -5.98 -3.57 5.99
C ILE A 39 -5.60 -5.04 6.15
N ARG A 40 -4.36 -5.39 5.82
CA ARG A 40 -3.84 -6.75 6.03
C ARG A 40 -3.97 -7.17 7.48
N GLY A 41 -3.53 -6.33 8.43
CA GLY A 41 -3.66 -6.62 9.86
C GLY A 41 -5.11 -6.83 10.32
N ILE A 42 -6.07 -6.09 9.77
CA ILE A 42 -7.50 -6.22 10.11
C ILE A 42 -8.09 -7.53 9.58
N VAL A 43 -7.68 -7.94 8.37
CA VAL A 43 -8.33 -9.03 7.63
C VAL A 43 -7.64 -10.37 7.86
N GLU A 44 -6.33 -10.37 8.08
CA GLU A 44 -5.51 -11.60 8.18
C GLU A 44 -5.83 -12.44 9.43
N GLU A 45 -6.41 -11.84 10.48
CA GLU A 45 -6.91 -12.59 11.64
C GLU A 45 -8.09 -13.52 11.31
N LYS A 46 -8.92 -13.15 10.31
CA LYS A 46 -10.15 -13.89 9.97
C LYS A 46 -10.09 -14.59 8.62
N TYR A 47 -9.35 -14.02 7.68
CA TYR A 47 -9.26 -14.49 6.31
C TYR A 47 -7.80 -14.72 5.96
N LYS A 48 -7.50 -15.84 5.30
CA LYS A 48 -6.17 -16.10 4.80
C LYS A 48 -5.93 -15.24 3.54
N VAL A 49 -5.40 -14.04 3.75
CA VAL A 49 -5.14 -13.04 2.70
C VAL A 49 -4.06 -13.56 1.74
N LYS A 50 -4.35 -13.50 0.45
CA LYS A 50 -3.42 -13.85 -0.62
C LYS A 50 -2.82 -12.60 -1.26
N ASP A 51 -3.67 -11.62 -1.57
CA ASP A 51 -3.25 -10.37 -2.20
C ASP A 51 -4.15 -9.20 -1.79
N ILE A 52 -3.63 -7.97 -1.82
CA ILE A 52 -4.38 -6.74 -1.57
C ILE A 52 -4.00 -5.73 -2.63
N ARG A 53 -4.99 -5.24 -3.38
CA ARG A 53 -4.80 -4.29 -4.49
C ARG A 53 -5.60 -3.01 -4.24
N HIS A 54 -4.95 -1.86 -4.39
CA HIS A 54 -5.66 -0.59 -4.45
C HIS A 54 -6.33 -0.44 -5.81
N ILE A 55 -7.65 -0.22 -5.83
CA ILE A 55 -8.44 -0.14 -7.07
C ILE A 55 -8.94 1.27 -7.36
N GLY A 56 -8.47 2.27 -6.60
CA GLY A 56 -8.78 3.69 -6.80
C GLY A 56 -9.65 4.30 -5.71
N GLY A 57 -9.47 5.60 -5.50
CA GLY A 57 -10.10 6.33 -4.40
C GLY A 57 -9.68 5.73 -3.06
N ASN A 58 -10.68 5.35 -2.26
CA ASN A 58 -10.50 4.73 -0.94
C ASN A 58 -10.82 3.23 -0.96
N ASN A 59 -10.83 2.60 -2.14
CA ASN A 59 -11.26 1.21 -2.31
C ASN A 59 -10.06 0.28 -2.49
N PHE A 60 -10.12 -0.86 -1.82
CA PHE A 60 -9.11 -1.91 -1.83
C PHE A 60 -9.79 -3.24 -2.09
N LEU A 61 -9.23 -4.03 -3.01
CA LEU A 61 -9.66 -5.39 -3.27
C LEU A 61 -8.72 -6.34 -2.54
N VAL A 62 -9.25 -7.14 -1.64
CA VAL A 62 -8.52 -8.19 -0.94
C VAL A 62 -8.90 -9.53 -1.53
N GLU A 63 -7.94 -10.21 -2.12
CA GLU A 63 -8.12 -11.60 -2.52
C GLU A 63 -7.74 -12.51 -1.37
N THR A 64 -8.67 -13.39 -1.00
CA THR A 64 -8.42 -14.49 -0.08
C THR A 64 -8.32 -15.80 -0.86
N ASN A 65 -8.13 -16.93 -0.17
CA ASN A 65 -8.14 -18.23 -0.84
C ASN A 65 -9.53 -18.65 -1.37
N SER A 66 -10.60 -18.09 -0.82
CA SER A 66 -11.97 -18.50 -1.09
C SER A 66 -12.78 -17.41 -1.77
N ASP A 67 -12.64 -16.17 -1.29
CA ASP A 67 -13.50 -15.05 -1.68
C ASP A 67 -12.67 -13.80 -2.03
N SER A 68 -13.29 -12.87 -2.75
CA SER A 68 -12.78 -11.50 -2.90
C SER A 68 -13.54 -10.58 -1.95
N LEU A 69 -12.83 -9.70 -1.24
CA LEU A 69 -13.42 -8.73 -0.34
C LEU A 69 -13.14 -7.33 -0.87
N LEU A 70 -14.17 -6.50 -0.96
CA LEU A 70 -14.03 -5.09 -1.23
C LEU A 70 -13.98 -4.33 0.09
N ILE A 71 -12.90 -3.59 0.32
CA ILE A 71 -12.69 -2.79 1.53
C ILE A 71 -12.68 -1.33 1.14
N GLN A 72 -13.57 -0.55 1.76
CA GLN A 72 -13.64 0.89 1.58
C GLN A 72 -13.17 1.59 2.85
N SER A 73 -12.14 2.43 2.74
CA SER A 73 -11.67 3.26 3.85
C SER A 73 -12.47 4.57 3.92
N LYS A 74 -12.98 4.90 5.10
CA LYS A 74 -13.66 6.17 5.39
C LYS A 74 -12.83 6.92 6.42
N LYS A 75 -12.51 8.18 6.13
CA LYS A 75 -11.78 9.06 7.06
C LYS A 75 -12.76 10.01 7.71
N GLU A 76 -12.96 9.84 9.01
CA GLU A 76 -13.77 10.73 9.85
C GLU A 76 -12.83 11.48 10.79
N GLY A 77 -12.39 12.66 10.34
CA GLY A 77 -11.43 13.49 11.08
C GLY A 77 -10.07 12.82 11.24
N ARG A 78 -9.70 12.45 12.47
CA ARG A 78 -8.43 11.76 12.77
C ARG A 78 -8.56 10.23 12.79
N ALA A 79 -9.78 9.70 12.77
CA ALA A 79 -10.02 8.27 12.78
C ALA A 79 -10.25 7.75 11.36
N SER A 80 -9.80 6.52 11.09
CA SER A 80 -10.14 5.79 9.87
C SER A 80 -11.07 4.64 10.24
N SER A 81 -12.21 4.56 9.59
CA SER A 81 -13.12 3.41 9.63
C SER A 81 -13.03 2.63 8.31
N TYR A 82 -13.34 1.34 8.36
CA TYR A 82 -13.25 0.45 7.21
C TYR A 82 -14.57 -0.29 7.08
N GLU A 83 -15.15 -0.24 5.89
CA GLU A 83 -16.32 -1.04 5.52
C GLU A 83 -15.86 -2.20 4.64
N ILE A 84 -16.24 -3.42 5.03
CA ILE A 84 -15.85 -4.67 4.35
C ILE A 84 -17.09 -5.26 3.70
N TYR A 85 -17.03 -5.46 2.39
CA TYR A 85 -18.08 -6.08 1.59
C TYR A 85 -17.56 -7.39 1.02
N VAL A 86 -18.37 -8.44 1.09
CA VAL A 86 -18.10 -9.68 0.37
C VAL A 86 -18.44 -9.43 -1.09
N TYR A 87 -17.45 -9.63 -1.96
CA TYR A 87 -17.55 -9.41 -3.40
C TYR A 87 -17.47 -10.79 -4.06
N ASP A 88 -18.64 -11.43 -4.24
CA ASP A 88 -18.79 -12.68 -5.00
C ASP A 88 -18.53 -12.47 -6.50
#